data_AF-A0A428NX05-F1
#
_entry.id   AF-A0A428NX05-F1
#
_cell.length_a   1.000
_cell.length_b   1.000
_cell.length_c   1.000
_cell.angle_alpha   90.00
_cell.angle_beta   90.00
_cell.angle_gamma   90.00
#
_symmetry.space_group_name_H-M   'P 1'
#
loop_
_entity.id
_entity.type
_entity.pdbx_description
1 polymer ?
#
loop_
_entity_poly.entity_id
_entity_poly.type
_entity_poly.pdbx_seq_one_letter_code
_entity_poly.pdbx_strand_id
1 'polypeptide(L)'
;MDRNLVDVGSKSVMYLKLAQEVYQELPDLPMVSTFMVSLDADGVTFEPRFICLLASMSRLEIVQWELSDAEKHDRELRIRQRDGLADNMDKLPLSVKDFTIRYIREMPRDDTIEPPSIVPAGQVDRLSRALRQFSLRSNVETFFFDGCVDSEILWSSNIDDGLPHWPNMRLITVNMASVLPSGKWVALPDPDDEEKWTGAQKIPNSIPGEDRLRETRAPTDLQIFDEVCLASGKAAGQMPNLEHLFVSFGGGDNDRSKWADTGLSFEPRRRPRLEESPLEIRAEPVLDPSEETIKVWRETSARLGVEFWMRLTGHYDVEDEGRDVR
;
A
#
# COMPACT_ATOMS: atom_id res chain seq x y z
N MET A 1 0.39 37.10 -24.44
CA MET A 1 0.19 36.83 -23.00
C MET A 1 0.43 35.36 -22.81
N ASP A 2 1.70 35.00 -22.64
CA ASP A 2 2.14 33.63 -22.41
C ASP A 2 1.81 33.26 -20.97
N ARG A 3 0.86 32.33 -20.81
CA ARG A 3 0.65 31.69 -19.52
C ARG A 3 1.70 30.59 -19.41
N ASN A 4 2.61 30.79 -18.47
CA ASN A 4 3.60 29.86 -17.96
C ASN A 4 3.11 28.40 -18.05
N LEU A 5 3.67 27.64 -18.99
CA LEU A 5 3.80 26.20 -18.87
C LEU A 5 4.76 25.96 -17.71
N VAL A 6 4.19 25.69 -16.54
CA VAL A 6 4.95 25.11 -15.44
C VAL A 6 5.44 23.75 -15.94
N ASP A 7 6.74 23.54 -15.95
CA ASP A 7 7.36 22.24 -16.20
C ASP A 7 7.00 21.32 -15.02
N VAL A 8 5.86 20.64 -15.12
CA VAL A 8 5.35 19.73 -14.07
C VAL A 8 5.92 18.31 -14.21
N GLY A 9 6.89 18.08 -15.12
CA GLY A 9 7.29 16.72 -15.50
C GLY A 9 8.72 16.29 -15.12
N SER A 10 9.55 17.17 -14.57
CA SER A 10 11.02 16.97 -14.55
C SER A 10 11.70 17.18 -13.19
N LYS A 11 11.07 16.86 -12.05
CA LYS A 11 11.78 16.95 -10.76
C LYS A 11 12.45 15.62 -10.43
N SER A 12 13.75 15.53 -10.68
CA SER A 12 14.62 14.48 -10.09
C SER A 12 14.60 14.64 -8.58
N VAL A 13 14.38 13.55 -7.85
CA VAL A 13 14.44 13.56 -6.38
C VAL A 13 15.89 13.46 -5.95
N MET A 14 16.38 14.45 -5.22
CA MET A 14 17.70 14.39 -4.59
C MET A 14 17.58 13.68 -3.24
N TYR A 15 18.25 12.53 -3.13
CA TYR A 15 18.31 11.78 -1.89
C TYR A 15 19.47 12.27 -1.01
N LEU A 16 19.14 12.88 0.13
CA LEU A 16 20.08 13.30 1.16
C LEU A 16 20.70 12.08 1.85
N LYS A 17 22.02 12.13 1.97
CA LYS A 17 22.81 11.11 2.63
C LYS A 17 23.40 11.63 3.93
N LEU A 18 23.37 10.80 4.97
CA LEU A 18 24.18 11.04 6.16
C LEU A 18 25.65 10.73 5.82
N ALA A 19 26.57 11.54 6.34
CA ALA A 19 28.01 11.32 6.18
C ALA A 19 28.45 10.05 6.91
N GLN A 20 29.35 9.27 6.31
CA GLN A 20 29.72 7.92 6.77
C GLN A 20 30.27 7.87 8.21
N GLU A 21 30.80 8.99 8.70
CA GLU A 21 31.28 9.14 10.07
C GLU A 21 30.15 9.20 11.10
N VAL A 22 28.98 9.73 10.74
CA VAL A 22 27.83 9.91 11.66
C VAL A 22 27.22 8.57 12.08
N TYR A 23 27.38 7.52 11.26
CA TYR A 23 26.74 6.22 11.47
C TYR A 23 27.25 5.45 12.69
N GLN A 24 28.51 5.67 13.08
CA GLN A 24 29.14 4.92 14.16
C GLN A 24 28.95 5.57 15.53
N GLU A 25 28.40 6.78 15.57
CA GLU A 25 28.39 7.64 16.75
C GLU A 25 27.00 8.18 17.13
N LEU A 26 25.91 7.70 16.49
CA LEU A 26 24.57 8.13 16.89
C LEU A 26 24.33 7.72 18.36
N PRO A 27 24.14 8.69 19.28
CA PRO A 27 23.88 8.37 20.67
C PRO A 27 22.51 7.71 20.79
N ASP A 28 22.37 6.75 21.71
CA ASP A 28 21.04 6.29 22.11
C ASP A 28 20.31 7.45 22.80
N LEU A 29 19.09 7.70 22.36
CA LEU A 29 18.21 8.73 22.91
C LEU A 29 17.02 8.04 23.60
N PRO A 30 17.22 7.43 24.78
CA PRO A 30 16.20 6.62 25.44
C PRO A 30 15.01 7.44 25.95
N MET A 31 15.08 8.77 25.90
CA MET A 31 13.96 9.66 26.21
C MET A 31 12.99 9.85 25.04
N VAL A 32 13.36 9.43 23.82
CA VAL A 32 12.55 9.61 22.63
C VAL A 32 11.63 8.39 22.45
N SER A 33 10.32 8.63 22.55
CA SER A 33 9.28 7.62 22.33
C SER A 33 8.57 7.75 20.98
N THR A 34 8.76 8.86 20.28
CA THR A 34 8.09 9.17 19.02
C THR A 34 9.08 9.77 18.03
N PHE A 35 9.08 9.27 16.80
CA PHE A 35 9.94 9.77 15.72
C PHE A 35 9.13 9.98 14.45
N MET A 36 9.11 11.23 13.99
CA MET A 36 8.30 11.69 12.87
C MET A 36 9.17 12.26 11.76
N VAL A 37 8.83 11.95 10.51
CA VAL A 37 9.46 12.52 9.31
C VAL A 37 8.35 12.97 8.37
N SER A 38 8.41 14.22 7.94
CA SER A 38 7.47 14.83 6.98
C SER A 38 8.20 15.19 5.69
N LEU A 39 7.54 15.06 4.55
CA LEU A 39 8.05 15.54 3.25
C LEU A 39 7.58 16.97 3.02
N ASP A 40 8.30 17.95 3.56
CA ASP A 40 7.90 19.37 3.42
C ASP A 40 8.48 20.05 2.16
N ALA A 41 9.41 19.40 1.44
CA ALA A 41 10.16 20.00 0.34
C ALA A 41 10.09 19.24 -0.98
N ASP A 42 9.65 19.92 -2.03
CA ASP A 42 9.67 19.42 -3.41
C ASP A 42 11.09 19.06 -3.85
N GLY A 43 11.34 17.77 -4.10
CA GLY A 43 12.54 17.29 -4.80
C GLY A 43 13.77 17.02 -3.93
N VAL A 44 13.68 17.14 -2.61
CA VAL A 44 14.76 16.70 -1.68
C VAL A 44 14.15 15.81 -0.60
N THR A 45 14.68 14.59 -0.45
CA THR A 45 14.19 13.61 0.53
C THR A 45 15.36 12.88 1.18
N PHE A 46 15.18 12.29 2.35
CA PHE A 46 16.20 11.42 2.94
C PHE A 46 16.16 10.03 2.28
N GLU A 47 17.32 9.38 2.14
CA GLU A 47 17.30 7.95 1.82
C GLU A 47 16.56 7.18 2.93
N PRO A 48 15.57 6.35 2.60
CA PRO A 48 14.78 5.62 3.60
C PRO A 48 15.62 4.84 4.61
N ARG A 49 16.73 4.23 4.17
CA ARG A 49 17.67 3.51 5.05
C ARG A 49 18.23 4.36 6.20
N PHE A 50 18.38 5.67 5.99
CA PHE A 50 18.89 6.57 7.04
C PHE A 50 17.83 6.95 8.04
N ILE A 51 16.58 7.03 7.61
CA ILE A 51 15.46 7.23 8.52
C ILE A 51 15.35 6.05 9.49
N CYS A 52 15.49 4.80 9.00
CA CYS A 52 15.55 3.62 9.87
C CYS A 52 16.70 3.68 10.88
N LEU A 53 17.88 4.15 10.46
CA LEU A 53 19.04 4.30 11.34
C LEU A 53 18.83 5.36 12.42
N LEU A 54 18.30 6.53 12.06
CA LEU A 54 17.96 7.57 13.04
C LEU A 54 16.91 7.10 14.04
N ALA A 55 16.04 6.19 13.61
CA ALA A 55 14.98 5.60 14.42
C ALA A 55 15.43 4.43 15.32
N SER A 56 16.72 4.11 15.42
CA SER A 56 17.22 2.99 16.22
C SER A 56 17.23 3.26 17.74
N MET A 57 16.48 4.24 18.22
CA MET A 57 16.45 4.70 19.61
C MET A 57 15.73 3.69 20.51
N SER A 58 16.35 3.24 21.59
CA SER A 58 15.95 2.02 22.31
C SER A 58 14.53 2.02 22.92
N ARG A 59 13.92 3.19 23.11
CA ARG A 59 12.56 3.36 23.68
C ARG A 59 11.54 3.92 22.70
N LEU A 60 11.84 3.91 21.40
CA LEU A 60 10.91 4.39 20.38
C LEU A 60 9.66 3.50 20.35
N GLU A 61 8.50 4.10 20.55
CA GLU A 61 7.21 3.40 20.55
C GLU A 61 6.36 3.74 19.31
N ILE A 62 6.53 4.95 18.77
CA ILE A 62 5.70 5.48 17.66
C ILE A 62 6.59 5.93 16.51
N VAL A 63 6.32 5.41 15.32
CA VAL A 63 6.95 5.76 14.05
C VAL A 63 5.89 6.35 13.11
N GLN A 64 6.12 7.56 12.61
CA GLN A 64 5.27 8.19 11.60
C GLN A 64 6.12 8.83 10.52
N TRP A 65 6.25 8.17 9.38
CA TRP A 65 7.12 8.63 8.30
C TRP A 65 6.38 8.88 7.02
N GLU A 66 6.66 10.02 6.42
CA GLU A 66 6.40 10.30 5.03
C GLU A 66 7.73 10.22 4.28
N LEU A 67 7.83 9.28 3.36
CA LEU A 67 9.02 8.94 2.59
C LEU A 67 8.66 8.98 1.09
N SER A 68 9.67 9.15 0.22
CA SER A 68 9.44 9.29 -1.21
C SER A 68 9.89 8.07 -2.03
N ASP A 69 8.95 7.45 -2.74
CA ASP A 69 9.16 6.46 -3.81
C ASP A 69 8.96 7.12 -5.20
N ALA A 70 9.31 8.41 -5.31
CA ALA A 70 9.08 9.23 -6.50
C ALA A 70 10.28 9.28 -7.47
N GLU A 71 11.27 8.39 -7.34
CA GLU A 71 12.35 8.27 -8.34
C GLU A 71 11.79 7.67 -9.64
N LYS A 72 11.59 8.52 -10.64
CA LYS A 72 10.97 8.16 -11.93
C LYS A 72 11.97 7.90 -13.07
N HIS A 73 13.22 8.36 -12.96
CA HIS A 73 14.21 8.28 -14.06
C HIS A 73 15.19 7.12 -13.88
N ASP A 74 15.67 6.91 -12.65
CA ASP A 74 16.64 5.88 -12.33
C ASP A 74 15.96 4.71 -11.61
N ARG A 75 15.50 3.73 -12.41
CA ARG A 75 14.90 2.49 -11.91
C ARG A 75 15.79 1.77 -10.91
N GLU A 76 17.11 1.75 -11.13
CA GLU A 76 18.04 1.09 -10.21
C GLU A 76 18.14 1.84 -8.90
N LEU A 77 18.16 3.17 -8.93
CA LEU A 77 18.11 3.99 -7.72
C LEU A 77 16.82 3.74 -6.95
N ARG A 78 15.67 3.73 -7.63
CA ARG A 78 14.38 3.39 -6.99
C ARG A 78 14.46 2.03 -6.28
N ILE A 79 14.93 0.99 -6.98
CA ILE A 79 15.13 -0.36 -6.39
C ILE A 79 16.08 -0.27 -5.19
N ARG A 80 17.21 0.42 -5.29
CA ARG A 80 18.17 0.59 -4.18
C ARG A 80 17.56 1.29 -2.97
N GLN A 81 16.71 2.30 -3.15
CA GLN A 81 16.06 2.99 -2.02
C GLN A 81 15.03 2.09 -1.33
N ARG A 82 14.25 1.34 -2.12
CA ARG A 82 13.28 0.35 -1.61
C ARG A 82 13.94 -0.79 -0.87
N ASP A 83 14.98 -1.37 -1.45
CA ASP A 83 15.79 -2.43 -0.83
C ASP A 83 16.51 -1.90 0.41
N GLY A 84 17.00 -0.66 0.35
CA GLY A 84 17.57 0.03 1.50
C GLY A 84 16.56 0.19 2.65
N LEU A 85 15.31 0.54 2.37
CA LEU A 85 14.26 0.55 3.39
C LEU A 85 14.06 -0.85 3.97
N ALA A 86 13.81 -1.83 3.10
CA ALA A 86 13.54 -3.22 3.50
C ALA A 86 14.66 -3.81 4.39
N ASP A 87 15.92 -3.61 4.01
CA ASP A 87 17.11 -4.16 4.69
C ASP A 87 17.45 -3.46 6.01
N ASN A 88 16.77 -2.35 6.34
CA ASN A 88 17.03 -1.58 7.55
C ASN A 88 15.82 -1.53 8.50
N MET A 89 14.71 -2.16 8.14
CA MET A 89 13.53 -2.31 9.00
C MET A 89 13.83 -3.07 10.31
N ASP A 90 14.85 -3.92 10.32
CA ASP A 90 15.34 -4.64 11.51
C ASP A 90 16.00 -3.73 12.55
N LYS A 91 16.50 -2.55 12.14
CA LYS A 91 17.13 -1.55 13.03
C LYS A 91 16.15 -0.82 13.92
N LEU A 92 14.88 -0.79 13.52
CA LEU A 92 13.81 -0.28 14.37
C LEU A 92 13.71 -1.15 15.62
N PRO A 93 13.66 -0.54 16.81
CA PRO A 93 13.68 -1.28 18.07
C PRO A 93 12.41 -2.11 18.23
N LEU A 94 12.50 -3.17 19.04
CA LEU A 94 11.34 -4.00 19.35
C LEU A 94 10.27 -3.23 20.13
N SER A 95 10.58 -2.08 20.73
CA SER A 95 9.63 -1.26 21.49
C SER A 95 8.55 -0.59 20.64
N VAL A 96 8.67 -0.57 19.31
CA VAL A 96 7.69 0.05 18.42
C VAL A 96 6.34 -0.66 18.52
N LYS A 97 5.29 0.10 18.77
CA LYS A 97 3.89 -0.35 18.88
C LYS A 97 3.02 0.21 17.79
N ASP A 98 3.24 1.46 17.42
CA ASP A 98 2.51 2.17 16.37
C ASP A 98 3.47 2.51 15.22
N PHE A 99 3.16 1.96 14.05
CA PHE A 99 3.98 2.08 12.87
C PHE A 99 3.15 2.59 11.70
N THR A 100 3.46 3.81 11.27
CA THR A 100 2.81 4.49 10.15
C THR A 100 3.86 4.91 9.13
N ILE A 101 3.72 4.43 7.89
CA ILE A 101 4.51 4.90 6.76
C ILE A 101 3.60 5.29 5.59
N ARG A 102 3.80 6.50 5.06
CA ARG A 102 3.39 6.89 3.71
C ARG A 102 4.62 6.91 2.83
N TYR A 103 4.72 5.95 1.92
CA TYR A 103 5.82 5.86 0.96
C TYR A 103 5.34 6.31 -0.42
N ILE A 104 5.27 7.64 -0.54
CA ILE A 104 4.52 8.35 -1.55
C ILE A 104 5.18 8.20 -2.92
N ARG A 105 4.39 7.77 -3.90
CA ARG A 105 4.75 7.75 -5.30
C ARG A 105 3.72 8.55 -6.09
N GLU A 106 4.19 9.55 -6.84
CA GLU A 106 3.36 10.12 -7.90
C GLU A 106 3.21 9.10 -9.04
N MET A 107 1.95 8.82 -9.38
CA MET A 107 1.60 7.91 -10.47
C MET A 107 1.93 8.51 -11.84
N PRO A 108 2.27 7.66 -12.83
CA PRO A 108 2.25 8.08 -14.23
C PRO A 108 0.88 8.65 -14.55
N ARG A 109 0.85 9.78 -15.25
CA ARG A 109 -0.37 10.45 -15.66
C ARG A 109 -1.03 9.79 -16.87
N ASP A 110 -0.28 9.00 -17.63
CA ASP A 110 -0.75 8.19 -18.75
C ASP A 110 -0.74 6.71 -18.36
N ASP A 111 -1.91 6.17 -18.06
CA ASP A 111 -2.10 4.78 -17.65
C ASP A 111 -2.08 3.77 -18.81
N THR A 112 -1.91 4.24 -20.04
CA THR A 112 -1.63 3.35 -21.19
C THR A 112 -0.19 2.85 -21.22
N ILE A 113 0.68 3.45 -20.42
CA ILE A 113 2.07 3.03 -20.28
C ILE A 113 2.15 2.06 -19.12
N GLU A 114 2.69 0.87 -19.38
CA GLU A 114 3.02 -0.11 -18.34
C GLU A 114 4.31 0.33 -17.62
N PRO A 115 4.26 0.63 -16.32
CA PRO A 115 5.45 0.96 -15.55
C PRO A 115 6.44 -0.20 -15.52
N PRO A 116 7.75 0.07 -15.50
CA PRO A 116 8.72 -1.00 -15.41
C PRO A 116 8.60 -1.73 -14.07
N SER A 117 8.66 -3.06 -14.09
CA SER A 117 8.77 -3.87 -12.87
C SER A 117 9.95 -3.42 -12.03
N ILE A 118 9.79 -3.26 -10.73
CA ILE A 118 10.89 -3.06 -9.78
C ILE A 118 11.25 -4.35 -9.04
N VAL A 119 10.56 -5.45 -9.36
CA VAL A 119 10.84 -6.78 -8.81
C VAL A 119 11.48 -7.66 -9.90
N PRO A 120 12.58 -8.39 -9.60
CA PRO A 120 13.13 -9.36 -10.53
C PRO A 120 12.10 -10.45 -10.91
N ALA A 121 12.20 -10.97 -12.14
CA ALA A 121 11.27 -11.99 -12.61
C ALA A 121 11.26 -13.24 -11.71
N GLY A 122 10.08 -13.68 -11.30
CA GLY A 122 9.89 -14.84 -10.42
C GLY A 122 10.26 -14.60 -8.96
N GLN A 123 10.53 -13.35 -8.56
CA GLN A 123 10.76 -12.98 -7.17
C GLN A 123 9.56 -12.21 -6.59
N VAL A 124 9.55 -12.13 -5.27
CA VAL A 124 8.56 -11.43 -4.46
C VAL A 124 9.09 -10.03 -4.12
N ASP A 125 8.21 -9.04 -3.96
CA ASP A 125 8.65 -7.70 -3.54
C ASP A 125 9.29 -7.73 -2.15
N ARG A 126 10.55 -7.29 -2.07
CA ARG A 126 11.34 -7.32 -0.83
C ARG A 126 10.77 -6.41 0.24
N LEU A 127 10.22 -5.26 -0.16
CA LEU A 127 9.63 -4.29 0.77
C LEU A 127 8.34 -4.84 1.39
N SER A 128 7.44 -5.39 0.57
CA SER A 128 6.21 -6.04 1.02
C SER A 128 6.51 -7.12 2.07
N ARG A 129 7.50 -7.98 1.80
CA ARG A 129 7.94 -9.00 2.77
C ARG A 129 8.55 -8.41 4.04
N ALA A 130 9.40 -7.38 3.94
CA ALA A 130 10.01 -6.76 5.12
C ALA A 130 8.96 -6.06 6.01
N LEU A 131 7.97 -5.42 5.41
CA LEU A 131 6.83 -4.83 6.10
C LEU A 131 5.97 -5.89 6.80
N ARG A 132 5.69 -7.02 6.15
CA ARG A 132 5.04 -8.18 6.78
C ARG A 132 5.83 -8.67 7.99
N GLN A 133 7.13 -8.90 7.83
CA GLN A 133 7.99 -9.37 8.92
C GLN A 133 8.03 -8.39 10.09
N PHE A 134 7.98 -7.08 9.81
CA PHE A 134 7.91 -6.06 10.84
C PHE A 134 6.55 -6.10 11.57
N SER A 135 5.44 -6.18 10.84
CA SER A 135 4.10 -6.17 11.44
C SER A 135 3.84 -7.40 12.32
N LEU A 136 4.53 -8.51 12.07
CA LEU A 136 4.48 -9.75 12.89
C LEU A 136 5.13 -9.63 14.27
N ARG A 137 5.85 -8.53 14.57
CA ARG A 137 6.53 -8.37 15.86
C ARG A 137 5.53 -8.31 17.00
N SER A 138 5.92 -8.88 18.14
CA SER A 138 5.03 -9.02 19.29
C SER A 138 4.52 -7.71 19.88
N ASN A 139 5.21 -6.59 19.67
CA ASN A 139 4.83 -5.31 20.27
C ASN A 139 4.01 -4.43 19.33
N VAL A 140 3.93 -4.75 18.03
CA VAL A 140 3.18 -3.95 17.07
C VAL A 140 1.68 -4.18 17.29
N GLU A 141 0.99 -3.08 17.58
CA GLU A 141 -0.46 -3.03 17.80
C GLU A 141 -1.18 -2.35 16.64
N THR A 142 -0.54 -1.34 16.05
CA THR A 142 -1.08 -0.56 14.92
C THR A 142 -0.08 -0.55 13.78
N PHE A 143 -0.55 -0.87 12.58
CA PHE A 143 0.23 -0.84 11.36
C PHE A 143 -0.54 -0.10 10.26
N PHE A 144 0.03 1.00 9.78
CA PHE A 144 -0.45 1.74 8.63
C PHE A 144 0.65 1.81 7.58
N PHE A 145 0.32 1.40 6.36
CA PHE A 145 1.19 1.55 5.20
C PHE A 145 0.40 2.11 4.02
N ASP A 146 0.95 3.13 3.38
CA ASP A 146 0.46 3.70 2.12
C ASP A 146 1.61 3.69 1.12
N GLY A 147 1.44 3.00 -0.01
CA GLY A 147 2.44 2.98 -1.08
C GLY A 147 2.39 1.76 -1.99
N CYS A 148 3.45 1.60 -2.80
CA CYS A 148 3.57 0.53 -3.80
C CYS A 148 4.05 -0.77 -3.15
N VAL A 149 3.13 -1.71 -2.93
CA VAL A 149 3.32 -3.07 -2.38
C VAL A 149 2.40 -4.07 -3.08
N ASP A 150 2.62 -5.37 -2.89
CA ASP A 150 1.71 -6.43 -3.33
C ASP A 150 1.06 -7.14 -2.13
N SER A 151 0.27 -8.19 -2.38
CA SER A 151 -0.46 -8.94 -1.34
C SER A 151 0.46 -9.63 -0.32
N GLU A 152 1.77 -9.72 -0.59
CA GLU A 152 2.75 -10.33 0.31
C GLU A 152 3.02 -9.51 1.57
N ILE A 153 2.57 -8.25 1.60
CA ILE A 153 2.54 -7.46 2.84
C ILE A 153 1.62 -8.08 3.90
N LEU A 154 0.60 -8.83 3.48
CA LEU A 154 -0.40 -9.45 4.36
C LEU A 154 -0.16 -10.95 4.56
N TRP A 155 0.13 -11.68 3.49
CA TRP A 155 0.27 -13.14 3.56
C TRP A 155 1.31 -13.67 2.59
N SER A 156 2.08 -14.69 2.99
CA SER A 156 3.05 -15.28 2.05
C SER A 156 2.44 -16.33 1.16
N SER A 157 2.79 -16.28 -0.13
CA SER A 157 2.58 -17.38 -1.07
C SER A 157 3.48 -18.59 -0.78
N ASN A 158 4.57 -18.41 -0.02
CA ASN A 158 5.47 -19.50 0.33
C ASN A 158 5.01 -20.24 1.60
N ILE A 159 4.73 -21.53 1.46
CA ILE A 159 4.23 -22.41 2.53
C ILE A 159 5.34 -22.70 3.57
N ASP A 160 6.61 -22.53 3.21
CA ASP A 160 7.76 -22.90 4.06
C ASP A 160 8.06 -21.88 5.18
N ASP A 161 7.48 -20.68 5.13
CA ASP A 161 7.76 -19.58 6.08
C ASP A 161 7.09 -19.80 7.47
N GLY A 162 6.41 -20.93 7.67
CA GLY A 162 5.59 -21.18 8.84
C GLY A 162 4.30 -20.36 8.83
N LEU A 163 3.40 -20.63 9.76
CA LEU A 163 2.13 -19.89 9.84
C LEU A 163 2.39 -18.52 10.49
N PRO A 164 2.18 -17.40 9.78
CA PRO A 164 2.38 -16.08 10.35
C PRO A 164 1.37 -15.84 11.47
N HIS A 165 1.78 -15.12 12.52
CA HIS A 165 0.94 -14.82 13.68
C HIS A 165 1.17 -13.40 14.17
N TRP A 166 0.09 -12.64 14.36
CA TRP A 166 0.11 -11.27 14.85
C TRP A 166 -0.50 -11.21 16.25
N PRO A 167 0.30 -11.43 17.31
CA PRO A 167 -0.23 -11.65 18.65
C PRO A 167 -0.98 -10.44 19.22
N ASN A 168 -0.52 -9.23 18.92
CA ASN A 168 -1.04 -7.98 19.51
C ASN A 168 -1.61 -7.00 18.49
N MET A 169 -1.66 -7.34 17.19
CA MET A 169 -2.21 -6.46 16.17
C MET A 169 -3.70 -6.19 16.42
N ARG A 170 -4.05 -4.91 16.48
CA ARG A 170 -5.41 -4.40 16.67
C ARG A 170 -5.90 -3.70 15.41
N LEU A 171 -5.04 -2.87 14.80
CA LEU A 171 -5.38 -2.08 13.63
C LEU A 171 -4.35 -2.32 12.53
N ILE A 172 -4.82 -2.76 11.36
CA ILE A 172 -3.99 -2.84 10.16
C ILE A 172 -4.67 -2.10 9.01
N THR A 173 -3.95 -1.16 8.41
CA THR A 173 -4.40 -0.39 7.26
C THR A 173 -3.32 -0.44 6.18
N VAL A 174 -3.70 -0.89 4.99
CA VAL A 174 -2.80 -0.92 3.83
C VAL A 174 -3.48 -0.23 2.64
N ASN A 175 -3.02 0.96 2.32
CA ASN A 175 -3.39 1.66 1.10
C ASN A 175 -2.39 1.29 0.02
N MET A 176 -2.81 0.45 -0.91
CA MET A 176 -2.00 -0.03 -2.01
C MET A 176 -2.07 0.95 -3.18
N ALA A 177 -0.91 1.25 -3.75
CA ALA A 177 -0.83 2.09 -4.94
C ALA A 177 -1.51 1.41 -6.16
N SER A 178 -1.97 2.21 -7.14
CA SER A 178 -2.63 1.71 -8.35
C SER A 178 -1.74 0.90 -9.30
N VAL A 179 -0.44 0.82 -9.00
CA VAL A 179 0.55 0.02 -9.74
C VAL A 179 1.32 -0.84 -8.73
N LEU A 180 1.33 -2.15 -8.98
CA LEU A 180 2.05 -3.13 -8.20
C LEU A 180 3.57 -3.02 -8.41
N PRO A 181 4.40 -3.56 -7.48
CA PRO A 181 5.84 -3.65 -7.67
C PRO A 181 6.27 -4.39 -8.96
N SER A 182 5.43 -5.30 -9.46
CA SER A 182 5.63 -5.99 -10.74
C SER A 182 5.48 -5.08 -11.97
N GLY A 183 5.04 -3.84 -11.79
CA GLY A 183 4.72 -2.90 -12.87
C GLY A 183 3.29 -3.03 -13.38
N LYS A 184 2.51 -4.04 -12.95
CA LYS A 184 1.11 -4.19 -13.37
C LYS A 184 0.22 -3.15 -12.71
N TRP A 185 -0.69 -2.58 -13.49
CA TRP A 185 -1.82 -1.81 -12.96
C TRP A 185 -2.82 -2.71 -12.22
N VAL A 186 -3.45 -2.17 -11.18
CA VAL A 186 -4.55 -2.84 -10.45
C VAL A 186 -5.91 -2.63 -11.11
N ALA A 187 -5.95 -1.87 -12.21
CA ALA A 187 -7.13 -1.59 -13.02
C ALA A 187 -6.90 -2.02 -14.47
N LEU A 188 -7.97 -2.47 -15.13
CA LEU A 188 -7.98 -2.87 -16.53
C LEU A 188 -8.27 -1.66 -17.43
N PRO A 189 -7.84 -1.69 -18.70
CA PRO A 189 -8.28 -0.72 -19.70
C PRO A 189 -9.81 -0.69 -19.78
N ASP A 190 -10.36 0.51 -19.81
CA ASP A 190 -11.78 0.78 -19.98
C ASP A 190 -12.16 0.48 -21.44
N PRO A 191 -13.07 -0.48 -21.69
CA PRO A 191 -13.50 -0.82 -23.04
C PRO A 191 -14.25 0.33 -23.75
N ASP A 192 -14.80 1.29 -23.01
CA ASP A 192 -15.55 2.43 -23.57
C ASP A 192 -14.64 3.63 -23.92
N ASP A 193 -13.35 3.55 -23.57
CA ASP A 193 -12.33 4.57 -23.90
C ASP A 193 -11.62 4.31 -25.26
N GLU A 194 -12.24 3.53 -26.15
CA GLU A 194 -11.84 3.47 -27.56
C GLU A 194 -12.15 4.81 -28.25
N GLU A 195 -11.10 5.63 -28.42
CA GLU A 195 -11.06 6.87 -29.21
C GLU A 195 -11.68 8.16 -28.61
N LYS A 196 -10.99 8.82 -27.68
CA LYS A 196 -11.13 10.29 -27.53
C LYS A 196 -9.84 11.02 -27.14
N TRP A 197 -8.88 11.16 -28.06
CA TRP A 197 -8.09 12.41 -28.13
C TRP A 197 -7.27 12.54 -29.42
N THR A 198 -7.55 13.57 -30.22
CA THR A 198 -6.72 14.02 -31.35
C THR A 198 -5.96 15.28 -30.94
N GLY A 199 -4.70 15.12 -30.52
CA GLY A 199 -3.74 16.22 -30.43
C GLY A 199 -3.34 16.63 -29.01
N ALA A 200 -2.21 16.08 -28.55
CA ALA A 200 -1.40 16.65 -27.49
C ALA A 200 0.07 16.66 -27.95
N GLN A 201 0.75 17.80 -27.82
CA GLN A 201 2.17 17.95 -28.16
C GLN A 201 3.02 17.13 -27.17
N LYS A 202 3.96 16.32 -27.67
CA LYS A 202 5.00 15.71 -26.83
C LYS A 202 5.85 16.81 -26.23
N ILE A 203 6.03 16.80 -24.92
CA ILE A 203 7.00 17.67 -24.25
C ILE A 203 8.40 17.03 -24.46
N PRO A 204 9.37 17.72 -25.10
CA PRO A 204 10.72 17.18 -25.23
C PRO A 204 11.34 16.92 -23.85
N ASN A 205 11.96 15.75 -23.66
CA ASN A 205 12.63 15.29 -22.43
C ASN A 205 11.72 14.94 -21.23
N SER A 206 10.41 14.73 -21.41
CA SER A 206 9.56 14.22 -20.34
C SER A 206 9.75 12.71 -20.11
N ILE A 207 9.51 12.25 -18.88
CA ILE A 207 9.32 10.82 -18.60
C ILE A 207 8.10 10.35 -19.39
N PRO A 208 8.16 9.18 -20.08
CA PRO A 208 7.00 8.63 -20.75
C PRO A 208 5.81 8.53 -19.81
N GLY A 209 4.71 9.20 -20.15
CA GLY A 209 3.46 9.19 -19.39
C GLY A 209 3.34 10.22 -18.29
N GLU A 210 4.31 11.12 -18.14
CA GLU A 210 4.21 12.28 -17.24
C GLU A 210 3.80 13.56 -17.99
N ASP A 211 3.99 13.58 -19.32
CA ASP A 211 3.64 14.72 -20.18
C ASP A 211 2.14 14.83 -20.46
N ARG A 212 1.38 13.78 -20.17
CA ARG A 212 -0.01 13.61 -20.62
C ARG A 212 -0.86 13.02 -19.52
N LEU A 213 -2.00 13.65 -19.24
CA LEU A 213 -3.04 13.00 -18.45
C LEU A 213 -3.90 12.16 -19.39
N ARG A 214 -3.86 10.85 -19.21
CA ARG A 214 -4.64 9.87 -19.94
C ARG A 214 -5.03 8.77 -18.95
N GLU A 215 -6.27 8.84 -18.51
CA GLU A 215 -6.90 7.91 -17.57
C GLU A 215 -7.85 7.03 -18.36
N THR A 216 -7.32 5.95 -18.92
CA THR A 216 -8.05 4.97 -19.74
C THR A 216 -8.32 3.68 -18.98
N ARG A 217 -7.96 3.58 -17.71
CA ARG A 217 -8.26 2.43 -16.86
C ARG A 217 -9.34 2.81 -15.87
N ALA A 218 -10.41 2.02 -15.82
CA ALA A 218 -11.54 2.28 -14.93
C ALA A 218 -11.91 1.04 -14.10
N PRO A 219 -12.26 -0.11 -14.70
CA PRO A 219 -12.64 -1.26 -13.89
C PRO A 219 -11.41 -1.82 -13.15
N THR A 220 -11.58 -2.14 -11.87
CA THR A 220 -10.56 -2.85 -11.10
C THR A 220 -10.29 -4.22 -11.72
N ASP A 221 -9.03 -4.64 -11.73
CA ASP A 221 -8.66 -6.02 -12.00
C ASP A 221 -9.10 -6.90 -10.81
N LEU A 222 -10.29 -7.50 -10.94
CA LEU A 222 -10.91 -8.30 -9.89
C LEU A 222 -10.09 -9.54 -9.52
N GLN A 223 -9.22 -10.04 -10.40
CA GLN A 223 -8.33 -11.15 -10.06
C GLN A 223 -7.27 -10.68 -9.05
N ILE A 224 -6.64 -9.53 -9.31
CA ILE A 224 -5.69 -8.93 -8.37
C ILE A 224 -6.39 -8.62 -7.04
N PHE A 225 -7.62 -8.09 -7.09
CA PHE A 225 -8.35 -7.76 -5.87
C PHE A 225 -8.79 -8.98 -5.06
N ASP A 226 -9.22 -10.07 -5.71
CA ASP A 226 -9.54 -11.32 -5.01
C ASP A 226 -8.30 -11.90 -4.32
N GLU A 227 -7.12 -11.84 -4.94
CA GLU A 227 -5.86 -12.26 -4.31
C GLU A 227 -5.54 -11.45 -3.04
N VAL A 228 -5.81 -10.14 -3.06
CA VAL A 228 -5.68 -9.27 -1.88
C VAL A 228 -6.72 -9.61 -0.82
N CYS A 229 -7.97 -9.86 -1.20
CA CYS A 229 -9.04 -10.27 -0.30
C CYS A 229 -8.71 -11.60 0.39
N LEU A 230 -8.16 -12.56 -0.36
CA LEU A 230 -7.71 -13.85 0.13
C LEU A 230 -6.56 -13.71 1.14
N ALA A 231 -5.53 -12.93 0.80
CA ALA A 231 -4.40 -12.66 1.68
C ALA A 231 -4.85 -11.96 2.98
N SER A 232 -5.77 -11.00 2.87
CA SER A 232 -6.39 -10.28 4.00
C SER A 232 -7.12 -11.23 4.94
N GLY A 233 -7.95 -12.12 4.39
CA GLY A 233 -8.69 -13.11 5.18
C GLY A 233 -7.76 -14.08 5.91
N LYS A 234 -6.71 -14.57 5.23
CA LYS A 234 -5.69 -15.45 5.83
C LYS A 234 -4.96 -14.73 6.97
N ALA A 235 -4.55 -13.49 6.76
CA ALA A 235 -3.86 -12.66 7.75
C ALA A 235 -4.75 -12.38 8.96
N ALA A 236 -5.97 -11.88 8.75
CA ALA A 236 -6.95 -11.57 9.81
C ALA A 236 -7.23 -12.78 10.71
N GLY A 237 -7.31 -13.98 10.12
CA GLY A 237 -7.45 -15.23 10.87
C GLY A 237 -6.30 -15.52 11.83
N GLN A 238 -5.17 -14.82 11.74
CA GLN A 238 -4.02 -14.97 12.63
C GLN A 238 -3.84 -13.80 13.59
N MET A 239 -4.85 -12.94 13.71
CA MET A 239 -4.84 -11.72 14.54
C MET A 239 -5.93 -11.80 15.64
N PRO A 240 -5.66 -12.47 16.78
CA PRO A 240 -6.68 -12.66 17.82
C PRO A 240 -7.21 -11.35 18.44
N ASN A 241 -6.43 -10.27 18.34
CA ASN A 241 -6.74 -8.96 18.88
C ASN A 241 -7.26 -7.96 17.86
N LEU A 242 -7.54 -8.39 16.63
CA LEU A 242 -7.98 -7.52 15.55
C LEU A 242 -9.26 -6.78 15.91
N GLU A 243 -9.22 -5.47 15.75
CA GLU A 243 -10.36 -4.55 15.88
C GLU A 243 -10.78 -4.03 14.50
N HIS A 244 -9.82 -3.75 13.62
CA HIS A 244 -10.06 -3.24 12.27
C HIS A 244 -8.94 -3.66 11.31
N LEU A 245 -9.31 -4.24 10.18
CA LEU A 245 -8.46 -4.43 9.01
C LEU A 245 -9.05 -3.63 7.84
N PHE A 246 -8.23 -2.81 7.20
CA PHE A 246 -8.61 -2.09 5.98
C PHE A 246 -7.53 -2.21 4.92
N VAL A 247 -7.94 -2.53 3.70
CA VAL A 247 -7.06 -2.59 2.54
C VAL A 247 -7.77 -1.91 1.38
N SER A 248 -7.11 -0.99 0.69
CA SER A 248 -7.71 -0.32 -0.48
C SER A 248 -6.70 -0.15 -1.61
N PHE A 249 -7.21 0.07 -2.81
CA PHE A 249 -6.43 0.61 -3.92
C PHE A 249 -6.64 2.11 -4.03
N GLY A 250 -5.58 2.82 -4.41
CA GLY A 250 -5.65 4.25 -4.75
C GLY A 250 -5.87 5.19 -3.56
N GLY A 251 -5.39 4.80 -2.37
CA GLY A 251 -5.50 5.61 -1.16
C GLY A 251 -4.30 6.55 -1.00
N GLY A 252 -4.43 7.81 -1.44
CA GLY A 252 -3.54 8.92 -1.09
C GLY A 252 -4.26 10.26 -1.32
N ASP A 253 -3.95 11.30 -0.53
CA ASP A 253 -4.60 12.63 -0.60
C ASP A 253 -4.51 13.33 -1.98
N ASN A 254 -3.67 12.81 -2.89
CA ASN A 254 -3.49 13.30 -4.25
C ASN A 254 -4.13 12.40 -5.32
N ASP A 255 -4.78 11.31 -4.93
CA ASP A 255 -5.32 10.33 -5.86
C ASP A 255 -6.73 10.75 -6.28
N ARG A 256 -6.83 11.53 -7.36
CA ARG A 256 -8.10 11.77 -8.11
C ARG A 256 -8.52 10.56 -8.95
N SER A 257 -8.04 9.40 -8.52
CA SER A 257 -8.22 8.08 -9.05
C SER A 257 -9.70 7.72 -9.02
N LYS A 258 -10.25 7.29 -10.17
CA LYS A 258 -11.57 6.64 -10.25
C LYS A 258 -11.64 5.34 -9.44
N TRP A 259 -10.54 4.92 -8.82
CA TRP A 259 -10.33 3.63 -8.16
C TRP A 259 -10.37 3.73 -6.62
N ALA A 260 -10.52 4.94 -6.07
CA ALA A 260 -10.53 5.22 -4.62
C ALA A 260 -11.62 4.47 -3.83
N ASP A 261 -12.62 3.91 -4.53
CA ASP A 261 -13.73 3.17 -3.93
C ASP A 261 -13.52 1.66 -3.89
N THR A 262 -12.36 1.14 -4.33
CA THR A 262 -12.06 -0.30 -4.21
C THR A 262 -11.28 -0.61 -2.94
N GLY A 263 -11.89 -1.41 -2.07
CA GLY A 263 -11.28 -1.79 -0.81
C GLY A 263 -12.08 -2.80 -0.01
N LEU A 264 -11.44 -3.33 1.03
CA LEU A 264 -11.97 -4.29 1.96
C LEU A 264 -11.84 -3.72 3.37
N SER A 265 -12.94 -3.78 4.12
CA SER A 265 -12.97 -3.45 5.55
C SER A 265 -13.47 -4.65 6.35
N PHE A 266 -12.80 -4.96 7.45
CA PHE A 266 -13.19 -6.01 8.37
C PHE A 266 -13.10 -5.55 9.83
N GLU A 267 -14.25 -5.56 10.51
CA GLU A 267 -14.44 -5.05 11.87
C GLU A 267 -15.08 -6.10 12.79
N PRO A 268 -14.34 -7.14 13.21
CA PRO A 268 -14.89 -8.28 13.95
C PRO A 268 -15.43 -7.92 15.34
N ARG A 269 -14.99 -6.80 15.91
CA ARG A 269 -15.33 -6.38 17.29
C ARG A 269 -16.33 -5.23 17.35
N ARG A 270 -16.74 -4.66 16.21
CA ARG A 270 -17.76 -3.62 16.19
C ARG A 270 -19.10 -4.22 16.60
N ARG A 271 -19.82 -3.56 17.51
CA ARG A 271 -21.19 -3.95 17.83
C ARG A 271 -22.02 -3.71 16.57
N PRO A 272 -22.65 -4.74 15.98
CA PRO A 272 -23.47 -4.53 14.81
C PRO A 272 -24.61 -3.58 15.19
N ARG A 273 -24.73 -2.46 14.47
CA ARG A 273 -26.08 -1.98 14.18
C ARG A 273 -26.73 -3.05 13.30
N LEU A 274 -28.06 -3.21 13.35
CA LEU A 274 -28.80 -4.31 12.69
C LEU A 274 -28.53 -4.50 11.18
N GLU A 275 -27.78 -3.60 10.53
CA GLU A 275 -27.51 -3.55 9.09
C GLU A 275 -25.99 -3.48 8.74
N GLU A 276 -25.09 -3.55 9.72
CA GLU A 276 -23.64 -3.43 9.48
C GLU A 276 -22.98 -4.82 9.43
N SER A 277 -22.48 -5.21 8.24
CA SER A 277 -21.69 -6.43 8.05
C SER A 277 -20.30 -6.26 8.65
N PRO A 278 -19.77 -7.26 9.39
CA PRO A 278 -18.39 -7.20 9.90
C PRO A 278 -17.37 -7.24 8.76
N LEU A 279 -17.71 -7.79 7.59
CA LEU A 279 -16.88 -7.78 6.39
C LEU A 279 -17.60 -7.03 5.26
N GLU A 280 -16.96 -5.99 4.75
CA GLU A 280 -17.42 -5.21 3.60
C GLU A 280 -16.33 -5.23 2.51
N ILE A 281 -16.71 -5.60 1.30
CA ILE A 281 -15.85 -5.57 0.12
C ILE A 281 -16.51 -4.66 -0.92
N ARG A 282 -15.79 -3.60 -1.29
CA ARG A 282 -16.20 -2.64 -2.30
C ARG A 282 -15.29 -2.79 -3.51
N ALA A 283 -15.87 -2.93 -4.69
CA ALA A 283 -15.14 -2.93 -5.95
C ALA A 283 -16.05 -2.47 -7.09
N GLU A 284 -15.44 -1.91 -8.12
CA GLU A 284 -16.12 -1.60 -9.38
C GLU A 284 -15.38 -2.26 -10.55
N PRO A 285 -16.00 -3.24 -11.24
CA PRO A 285 -17.31 -3.86 -10.97
C PRO A 285 -17.37 -4.62 -9.64
N VAL A 286 -18.58 -5.01 -9.19
CA VAL A 286 -18.74 -5.82 -7.97
C VAL A 286 -17.92 -7.10 -8.07
N LEU A 287 -17.09 -7.36 -7.06
CA LEU A 287 -16.29 -8.58 -6.98
C LEU A 287 -17.22 -9.80 -6.82
N ASP A 288 -16.99 -10.85 -7.62
CA ASP A 288 -17.47 -12.21 -7.35
C ASP A 288 -16.30 -13.00 -6.73
N PRO A 289 -16.21 -13.09 -5.39
CA PRO A 289 -15.02 -13.64 -4.74
C PRO A 289 -14.88 -15.12 -5.03
N SER A 290 -13.64 -15.62 -5.13
CA SER A 290 -13.42 -17.05 -5.35
C SER A 290 -13.94 -17.90 -4.19
N GLU A 291 -14.23 -19.18 -4.46
CA GLU A 291 -14.62 -20.13 -3.41
C GLU A 291 -13.57 -20.22 -2.29
N GLU A 292 -12.28 -20.06 -2.62
CA GLU A 292 -11.21 -20.04 -1.64
C GLU A 292 -11.31 -18.79 -0.74
N THR A 293 -11.51 -17.60 -1.33
CA THR A 293 -11.70 -16.34 -0.58
C THR A 293 -12.89 -16.45 0.38
N ILE A 294 -14.03 -16.94 -0.10
CA ILE A 294 -15.25 -17.13 0.74
C ILE A 294 -14.96 -18.10 1.89
N LYS A 295 -14.31 -19.24 1.58
CA LYS A 295 -13.97 -20.25 2.59
C LYS A 295 -13.05 -19.67 3.67
N VAL A 296 -12.00 -18.94 3.28
CA VAL A 296 -11.06 -18.33 4.21
C VAL A 296 -11.77 -17.35 5.13
N TRP A 297 -12.62 -16.46 4.60
CA TRP A 297 -13.33 -15.50 5.43
C TRP A 297 -14.30 -16.17 6.41
N ARG A 298 -14.99 -17.24 5.99
CA ARG A 298 -15.83 -18.03 6.89
C ARG A 298 -15.02 -18.65 8.04
N GLU A 299 -13.84 -19.22 7.73
CA GLU A 299 -12.94 -19.78 8.74
C GLU A 299 -12.38 -18.69 9.69
N THR A 300 -12.05 -17.52 9.15
CA THR A 300 -11.57 -16.36 9.91
C THR A 300 -12.63 -15.84 10.87
N SER A 301 -13.87 -15.63 10.40
CA SER A 301 -15.00 -15.24 11.25
C SER A 301 -15.24 -16.25 12.37
N ALA A 302 -15.26 -17.55 12.05
CA ALA A 302 -15.43 -18.61 13.04
C ALA A 302 -14.32 -18.59 14.10
N ARG A 303 -13.07 -18.37 13.70
CA ARG A 303 -11.92 -18.32 14.61
C ARG A 303 -11.96 -17.10 15.53
N LEU A 304 -12.44 -15.96 15.03
CA LEU A 304 -12.60 -14.73 15.80
C LEU A 304 -13.92 -14.68 16.61
N GLY A 305 -14.76 -15.72 16.49
CA GLY A 305 -16.03 -15.81 17.22
C GLY A 305 -17.09 -14.82 16.73
N VAL A 306 -17.05 -14.45 15.45
CA VAL A 306 -17.96 -13.50 14.81
C VAL A 306 -18.84 -14.22 13.80
N GLU A 307 -20.09 -13.79 13.67
CA GLU A 307 -20.98 -14.29 12.61
C GLU A 307 -20.37 -13.96 11.25
N PHE A 308 -20.30 -14.96 10.37
CA PHE A 308 -19.88 -14.73 9.01
C PHE A 308 -21.02 -14.10 8.23
N TRP A 309 -20.82 -12.85 7.84
CA TRP A 309 -21.64 -12.14 6.89
C TRP A 309 -20.71 -11.24 6.09
N MET A 310 -20.90 -11.22 4.77
CA MET A 310 -20.09 -10.46 3.82
C MET A 310 -21.01 -9.62 2.95
N ARG A 311 -20.74 -8.30 2.92
CA ARG A 311 -21.43 -7.35 2.07
C ARG A 311 -20.54 -7.04 0.86
N LEU A 312 -21.08 -7.28 -0.33
CA LEU A 312 -20.43 -6.94 -1.60
C LEU A 312 -21.15 -5.72 -2.20
N THR A 313 -20.40 -4.66 -2.51
CA THR A 313 -20.95 -3.44 -3.12
C THR A 313 -20.08 -2.96 -4.29
N GLY A 314 -20.72 -2.28 -5.24
CA GLY A 314 -20.09 -1.61 -6.38
C GLY A 314 -21.10 -0.68 -7.03
N HIS A 315 -20.65 0.41 -7.65
CA HIS A 315 -21.55 1.33 -8.33
C HIS A 315 -21.97 0.76 -9.69
N TYR A 316 -23.27 0.57 -9.89
CA TYR A 316 -23.92 0.72 -11.19
C TYR A 316 -25.11 1.64 -10.99
N ASP A 317 -25.25 2.63 -11.87
CA ASP A 317 -26.41 3.52 -11.99
C ASP A 317 -27.67 2.77 -12.44
N VAL A 318 -28.08 1.69 -11.76
CA VAL A 318 -29.46 1.17 -11.74
C VAL A 318 -29.63 0.37 -10.45
N GLU A 319 -30.39 0.94 -9.50
CA GLU A 319 -30.95 0.31 -8.29
C GLU A 319 -29.98 -0.49 -7.39
N ASP A 320 -29.80 0.04 -6.18
CA ASP A 320 -29.03 -0.45 -5.03
C ASP A 320 -29.34 -1.93 -4.68
N GLU A 321 -28.78 -2.88 -5.44
CA GLU A 321 -28.80 -4.32 -5.14
C GLU A 321 -27.46 -4.75 -4.52
N GLY A 322 -27.27 -4.44 -3.24
CA GLY A 322 -26.23 -5.09 -2.43
C GLY A 322 -26.48 -6.60 -2.40
N ARG A 323 -25.47 -7.41 -2.75
CA ARG A 323 -25.56 -8.87 -2.66
C ARG A 323 -25.00 -9.34 -1.32
N ASP A 324 -25.89 -9.88 -0.49
CA ASP A 324 -25.51 -10.53 0.76
C ASP A 324 -25.10 -11.98 0.54
N VAL A 325 -23.92 -12.36 1.05
CA VAL A 325 -23.49 -13.75 1.15
C VAL A 325 -23.54 -14.17 2.63
N ARG A 326 -24.37 -15.16 2.93
CA ARG A 326 -24.53 -15.75 4.27
C ARG A 326 -23.80 -17.09 4.38
#